data_AF-A0A066U2Z6-F1
#
_entry.id   AF-A0A066U2Z6-F1
#
_cell.length_a   1.000
_cell.length_b   1.000
_cell.length_c   1.000
_cell.angle_alpha   90.00
_cell.angle_beta   90.00
_cell.angle_gamma   90.00
#
_symmetry.space_group_name_H-M   'P 1'
#
loop_
_entity.id
_entity.type
_entity.pdbx_description
1 polymer ?
#
loop_
_entity_poly.entity_id
_entity_poly.type
_entity_poly.pdbx_seq_one_letter_code
_entity_poly.pdbx_strand_id
1 'polypeptide(L)'
;MHIRRDVKVGLSVAAAVVWIGAVTLLIVREPDPGAASPAELRDRLTAALAGHDADAFAGLLDYPGSGGDDFAKDYVSVLAGRGVHDVRVELGPDAGAPTRATVSGALGDGKPFSYPLTVTSEDGRWTVAFTPPLP
;
A
#
# COMPACT_ATOMS: atom_id res chain seq x y z
N MET A 1 -34.55 30.54 -28.51
CA MET A 1 -33.64 30.52 -27.33
C MET A 1 -33.45 29.11 -26.73
N HIS A 2 -34.20 28.09 -27.16
CA HIS A 2 -34.11 26.70 -26.66
C HIS A 2 -32.85 25.93 -27.13
N ILE A 3 -32.51 26.00 -28.42
CA ILE A 3 -31.39 25.23 -29.03
C ILE A 3 -30.04 25.42 -28.30
N ARG A 4 -29.71 26.64 -27.87
CA ARG A 4 -28.45 26.93 -27.15
C ARG A 4 -28.42 26.34 -25.73
N ARG A 5 -29.59 26.06 -25.15
CA ARG A 5 -29.74 25.49 -23.81
C ARG A 5 -29.63 23.97 -23.89
N ASP A 6 -30.26 23.36 -24.90
CA ASP A 6 -30.22 21.92 -25.15
C ASP A 6 -28.79 21.44 -25.49
N VAL A 7 -28.04 22.23 -26.27
CA VAL A 7 -26.62 21.94 -26.59
C VAL A 7 -25.73 22.00 -25.33
N LYS A 8 -25.96 22.97 -24.43
CA LYS A 8 -25.19 23.08 -23.18
C LYS A 8 -25.50 21.92 -22.24
N VAL A 9 -26.78 21.56 -22.11
CA VAL A 9 -27.22 20.41 -21.30
C VAL A 9 -26.63 19.12 -21.86
N GLY A 10 -26.66 18.93 -23.18
CA GLY A 10 -26.05 17.77 -23.83
C GLY A 10 -24.54 17.66 -23.58
N LEU A 11 -23.81 18.78 -23.67
CA LEU A 11 -22.37 18.82 -23.37
C LEU A 11 -22.07 18.48 -21.90
N SER A 12 -22.85 19.04 -20.97
CA SER A 12 -22.69 18.76 -19.54
C SER A 12 -22.96 17.29 -19.21
N VAL A 13 -24.00 16.70 -19.81
CA VAL A 13 -24.33 15.28 -19.63
C VAL A 13 -23.22 14.40 -20.21
N ALA A 14 -22.72 14.71 -21.40
CA ALA A 14 -21.62 13.96 -22.01
C ALA A 14 -20.34 14.02 -21.15
N ALA A 15 -19.99 15.20 -20.63
CA ALA A 15 -18.85 15.37 -19.73
C ALA A 15 -19.03 14.57 -18.43
N ALA A 16 -20.23 14.55 -17.86
CA ALA A 16 -20.53 13.75 -16.67
C ALA A 16 -20.38 12.24 -16.93
N VAL A 17 -20.89 11.74 -18.07
CA VAL A 17 -20.75 10.32 -18.44
C VAL A 17 -19.29 9.92 -18.64
N VAL A 18 -18.49 10.76 -19.31
CA VAL A 18 -17.04 10.54 -19.48
C VAL A 18 -16.33 10.52 -18.13
N TRP A 19 -16.64 11.46 -17.24
CA TRP A 19 -16.07 11.51 -15.89
C TRP A 19 -16.43 10.27 -15.06
N ILE A 20 -17.70 9.85 -15.05
CA ILE A 20 -18.14 8.62 -14.35
C ILE A 20 -17.42 7.40 -14.93
N GLY A 21 -17.31 7.30 -16.25
CA GLY A 21 -16.59 6.21 -16.91
C GLY A 21 -15.12 6.18 -16.54
N ALA A 22 -14.46 7.34 -16.47
CA ALA A 22 -13.06 7.46 -16.04
C ALA A 22 -12.88 7.04 -14.57
N VAL A 23 -13.73 7.51 -13.66
CA VAL A 23 -13.70 7.13 -12.24
C VAL A 23 -13.92 5.63 -12.08
N THR A 24 -14.87 5.05 -12.81
CA THR A 24 -15.14 3.60 -12.75
C THR A 24 -13.95 2.78 -13.26
N LEU A 25 -13.30 3.23 -14.33
CA LEU A 25 -12.08 2.61 -14.85
C LEU A 25 -10.90 2.70 -13.88
N LEU A 26 -10.77 3.80 -13.14
CA LEU A 26 -9.75 3.95 -12.10
C LEU A 26 -10.03 2.97 -10.96
N ILE A 27 -11.26 2.90 -10.47
CA ILE A 27 -11.67 1.98 -9.40
C ILE A 27 -11.43 0.50 -9.81
N VAL A 28 -11.77 0.12 -11.04
CA VAL A 28 -11.59 -1.27 -11.53
C VAL A 28 -10.12 -1.64 -11.71
N ARG A 29 -9.23 -0.65 -11.90
CA ARG A 29 -7.80 -0.90 -12.12
C ARG A 29 -6.98 -0.85 -10.84
N GLU A 30 -7.53 -0.35 -9.76
CA GLU A 30 -6.89 -0.42 -8.45
C GLU A 30 -6.76 -1.91 -8.08
N PRO A 31 -5.53 -2.47 -8.05
CA PRO A 31 -5.38 -3.85 -7.60
C PRO A 31 -5.82 -3.93 -6.14
N ASP A 32 -6.56 -4.99 -5.76
CA ASP A 32 -6.97 -5.12 -4.36
C ASP A 32 -5.73 -5.01 -3.45
N PRO A 33 -5.84 -4.40 -2.26
CA PRO A 33 -4.71 -4.29 -1.35
C PRO A 33 -4.16 -5.67 -0.97
N GLY A 34 -2.87 -5.71 -0.66
CA GLY A 34 -2.13 -6.90 -0.25
C GLY A 34 -1.46 -7.67 -1.39
N ALA A 35 -0.61 -8.63 -1.05
CA ALA A 35 0.04 -9.53 -2.00
C ALA A 35 -0.78 -10.80 -2.22
N ALA A 36 -0.64 -11.46 -3.37
CA ALA A 36 -1.36 -12.71 -3.67
C ALA A 36 -0.71 -13.95 -3.03
N SER A 37 0.49 -13.81 -2.47
CA SER A 37 1.19 -14.89 -1.74
C SER A 37 2.14 -14.34 -0.68
N PRO A 38 2.55 -15.15 0.31
CA PRO A 38 3.58 -14.76 1.28
C PRO A 38 4.92 -14.37 0.63
N ALA A 39 5.37 -15.11 -0.39
CA ALA A 39 6.62 -14.79 -1.09
C ALA A 39 6.54 -13.42 -1.76
N GLU A 40 5.41 -13.12 -2.40
CA GLU A 40 5.17 -11.82 -3.01
C GLU A 40 5.05 -10.70 -1.97
N LEU A 41 4.44 -10.97 -0.80
CA LEU A 41 4.42 -10.01 0.31
C LEU A 41 5.84 -9.63 0.72
N ARG A 42 6.70 -10.63 0.93
CA ARG A 42 8.12 -10.41 1.30
C ARG A 42 8.81 -9.53 0.27
N ASP A 43 8.68 -9.87 -1.01
CA ASP A 43 9.43 -9.22 -2.09
C ASP A 43 8.95 -7.78 -2.30
N ARG A 44 7.62 -7.56 -2.34
CA ARG A 44 7.04 -6.22 -2.47
C ARG A 44 7.32 -5.36 -1.25
N LEU A 45 7.20 -5.90 -0.03
CA LEU A 45 7.50 -5.16 1.20
C LEU A 45 8.97 -4.77 1.27
N THR A 46 9.88 -5.67 0.90
CA THR A 46 11.31 -5.37 0.83
C THR A 46 11.57 -4.24 -0.17
N ALA A 47 11.00 -4.34 -1.38
CA ALA A 47 11.18 -3.34 -2.42
C ALA A 47 10.61 -1.97 -2.01
N ALA A 48 9.41 -1.93 -1.44
CA ALA A 48 8.76 -0.70 -1.01
C ALA A 48 9.57 0.03 0.08
N LEU A 49 10.02 -0.71 1.09
CA LEU A 49 10.81 -0.13 2.18
C LEU A 49 12.23 0.27 1.74
N ALA A 50 12.89 -0.52 0.89
CA ALA A 50 14.21 -0.20 0.35
C ALA A 50 14.18 1.00 -0.62
N GLY A 51 13.12 1.10 -1.42
CA GLY A 51 12.90 2.20 -2.37
C GLY A 51 12.29 3.44 -1.75
N HIS A 52 11.87 3.38 -0.47
CA HIS A 52 11.06 4.41 0.19
C HIS A 52 9.79 4.76 -0.60
N ASP A 53 9.16 3.75 -1.20
CA ASP A 53 7.98 3.88 -2.04
C ASP A 53 6.71 3.85 -1.17
N ALA A 54 6.10 5.02 -1.00
CA ALA A 54 4.92 5.21 -0.17
C ALA A 54 3.70 4.48 -0.73
N ASP A 55 3.47 4.53 -2.05
CA ASP A 55 2.29 3.97 -2.69
C ASP A 55 2.35 2.44 -2.66
N ALA A 56 3.53 1.88 -2.96
CA ALA A 56 3.76 0.44 -2.86
C ALA A 56 3.64 -0.07 -1.42
N PHE A 57 4.08 0.72 -0.44
CA PHE A 57 3.95 0.35 0.97
C PHE A 57 2.49 0.44 1.46
N ALA A 58 1.77 1.50 1.09
CA ALA A 58 0.36 1.69 1.41
C ALA A 58 -0.49 0.51 0.91
N GLY A 59 -0.22 0.04 -0.31
CA GLY A 59 -0.89 -1.13 -0.89
C GLY A 59 -0.63 -2.46 -0.17
N LEU A 60 0.27 -2.51 0.81
CA LEU A 60 0.54 -3.70 1.64
C LEU A 60 0.09 -3.54 3.09
N LEU A 61 -0.38 -2.36 3.49
CA LEU A 61 -0.77 -2.07 4.85
C LEU A 61 -2.22 -2.48 5.10
N ASP A 62 -2.40 -3.28 6.13
CA ASP A 62 -3.68 -3.44 6.82
C ASP A 62 -3.77 -2.33 7.87
N TYR A 63 -4.35 -1.20 7.44
CA TYR A 63 -4.51 -0.01 8.25
C TYR A 63 -6.01 0.34 8.38
N PRO A 64 -6.53 0.52 9.60
CA PRO A 64 -7.96 0.80 9.78
C PRO A 64 -8.30 2.23 9.30
N GLY A 65 -9.38 2.33 8.52
CA GLY A 65 -9.89 3.61 8.01
C GLY A 65 -9.10 4.17 6.84
N SER A 66 -9.28 5.46 6.55
CA SER A 66 -8.72 6.10 5.33
C SER A 66 -7.34 6.72 5.51
N GLY A 67 -6.62 6.40 6.60
CA GLY A 67 -5.34 7.05 6.95
C GLY A 67 -4.08 6.30 6.50
N GLY A 68 -4.22 5.18 5.78
CA GLY A 68 -3.11 4.32 5.40
C GLY A 68 -2.06 5.00 4.53
N ASP A 69 -2.49 5.79 3.53
CA ASP A 69 -1.61 6.45 2.57
C ASP A 69 -0.73 7.53 3.23
N ASP A 70 -1.34 8.37 4.07
CA ASP A 70 -0.62 9.41 4.81
C ASP A 70 0.39 8.78 5.78
N PHE A 71 -0.02 7.72 6.48
CA PHE A 71 0.88 6.96 7.34
C PHE A 71 2.05 6.36 6.55
N ALA A 72 1.79 5.72 5.41
CA ALA A 72 2.82 5.11 4.57
C ALA A 72 3.84 6.15 4.11
N LYS A 73 3.36 7.31 3.66
CA LYS A 73 4.19 8.43 3.21
C LYS A 73 5.08 8.98 4.32
N ASP A 74 4.51 9.24 5.50
CA ASP A 74 5.29 9.71 6.65
C ASP A 74 6.32 8.67 7.07
N TYR A 75 5.93 7.38 7.06
CA TYR A 75 6.80 6.27 7.44
C TYR A 75 8.03 6.16 6.55
N VAL A 76 7.85 6.08 5.22
CA VAL A 76 8.98 5.95 4.29
C VAL A 76 9.82 7.21 4.23
N SER A 77 9.22 8.38 4.45
CA SER A 77 9.96 9.65 4.56
C SER A 77 10.91 9.67 5.76
N VAL A 78 10.50 9.08 6.89
CA VAL A 78 11.37 8.92 8.06
C VAL A 78 12.52 7.95 7.75
N LEU A 79 12.26 6.82 7.08
CA LEU A 79 13.32 5.89 6.67
C LEU A 79 14.34 6.57 5.76
N ALA A 80 13.87 7.29 4.74
CA ALA A 80 14.72 8.04 3.83
C ALA A 80 15.54 9.11 4.56
N GLY A 81 14.91 9.88 5.46
CA GLY A 81 15.57 10.91 6.27
C GLY A 81 16.62 10.35 7.24
N ARG A 82 16.53 9.06 7.60
CA ARG A 82 17.53 8.35 8.41
C ARG A 82 18.58 7.61 7.56
N GLY A 83 18.52 7.71 6.23
CA GLY A 83 19.44 7.06 5.32
C GLY A 83 19.37 5.54 5.39
N VAL A 84 18.17 4.97 5.55
CA VAL A 84 17.98 3.52 5.64
C VAL A 84 18.39 2.83 4.34
N HIS A 85 19.11 1.71 4.47
CA HIS A 85 19.53 0.85 3.36
C HIS A 85 19.66 -0.62 3.80
N ASP A 86 20.01 -1.49 2.84
CA ASP A 86 20.15 -2.94 3.01
C ASP A 86 18.95 -3.61 3.69
N VAL A 87 17.75 -3.13 3.34
CA VAL A 87 16.51 -3.64 3.91
C VAL A 87 16.29 -5.10 3.53
N ARG A 88 15.95 -5.92 4.52
CA ARG A 88 15.55 -7.33 4.36
C ARG A 88 14.29 -7.61 5.15
N VAL A 89 13.37 -8.34 4.53
CA VAL A 89 12.17 -8.87 5.17
C VAL A 89 12.25 -10.39 5.27
N GLU A 90 12.00 -10.91 6.48
CA GLU A 90 11.89 -12.34 6.75
C GLU A 90 10.49 -12.65 7.26
N LEU A 91 9.82 -13.62 6.64
CA LEU A 91 8.48 -14.05 7.05
C LEU A 91 8.57 -15.32 7.89
N GLY A 92 7.74 -15.40 8.92
CA GLY A 92 7.65 -16.59 9.76
C GLY A 92 6.47 -16.52 10.75
N PRO A 93 6.37 -17.50 11.67
CA PRO A 93 7.23 -18.67 11.79
C PRO A 93 6.98 -19.75 10.71
N ASP A 94 5.82 -19.74 10.07
CA ASP A 94 5.47 -20.63 8.95
C ASP A 94 5.63 -19.90 7.61
N ALA A 95 6.30 -20.52 6.64
CA ALA A 95 6.49 -19.92 5.32
C ALA A 95 5.22 -19.93 4.45
N GLY A 96 4.31 -20.89 4.67
CA GLY A 96 3.04 -20.98 3.95
C GLY A 96 1.92 -20.14 4.57
N ALA A 97 2.01 -19.87 5.87
CA ALA A 97 1.06 -19.05 6.61
C ALA A 97 1.75 -18.19 7.68
N PRO A 98 2.59 -17.21 7.27
CA PRO A 98 3.31 -16.38 8.22
C PRO A 98 2.35 -15.49 9.01
N THR A 99 2.68 -15.30 10.29
CA THR A 99 1.97 -14.36 11.18
C THR A 99 2.85 -13.17 11.57
N ARG A 100 4.11 -13.17 11.13
CA ARG A 100 5.09 -12.13 11.40
C ARG A 100 5.99 -11.87 10.20
N ALA A 101 6.26 -10.59 9.96
CA ALA A 101 7.32 -10.12 9.09
C ALA A 101 8.37 -9.41 9.95
N THR A 102 9.60 -9.91 9.98
CA THR A 102 10.72 -9.22 10.61
C THR A 102 11.41 -8.37 9.56
N VAL A 103 11.37 -7.05 9.74
CA VAL A 103 12.13 -6.11 8.91
C VAL A 103 13.46 -5.85 9.59
N SER A 104 14.53 -5.81 8.79
CA SER A 104 15.88 -5.48 9.24
C SER A 104 16.60 -4.64 8.19
N GLY A 105 17.63 -3.90 8.60
CA GLY A 105 18.45 -3.08 7.72
C GLY A 105 19.50 -2.29 8.48
N ALA A 106 20.09 -1.30 7.83
CA ALA A 106 21.05 -0.37 8.43
C ALA A 106 20.59 1.09 8.26
N LEU A 107 20.93 1.93 9.22
CA LEU A 107 20.79 3.39 9.15
C LEU A 107 21.98 4.00 8.39
N GLY A 108 21.91 5.28 8.03
CA GLY A 108 22.99 5.96 7.29
C GLY A 108 24.33 6.08 8.05
N ASP A 109 24.33 5.86 9.37
CA ASP A 109 25.55 5.75 10.20
C ASP A 109 26.08 4.31 10.30
N GLY A 110 25.49 3.37 9.57
CA GLY A 110 25.80 1.94 9.57
C GLY A 110 25.22 1.16 10.75
N LYS A 111 24.47 1.80 11.65
CA LYS A 111 23.87 1.10 12.79
C LYS A 111 22.75 0.16 12.32
N PRO A 112 22.76 -1.13 12.71
CA PRO A 112 21.70 -2.04 12.34
C PRO A 112 20.41 -1.75 13.11
N PHE A 113 19.27 -2.03 12.47
CA PHE A 113 17.96 -2.05 13.11
C PHE A 113 17.19 -3.30 12.74
N SER A 114 16.23 -3.69 13.57
CA SER A 114 15.23 -4.69 13.24
C SER A 114 13.96 -4.51 14.08
N TYR A 115 12.81 -4.76 13.47
CA TYR A 115 11.52 -4.73 14.15
C TYR A 115 10.54 -5.74 13.52
N PRO A 116 9.60 -6.28 14.31
CA PRO A 116 8.53 -7.14 13.80
C PRO A 116 7.32 -6.32 13.34
N LEU A 117 6.62 -6.83 12.34
CA LEU A 117 5.27 -6.45 11.93
C LEU A 117 4.35 -7.68 11.99
N THR A 118 3.08 -7.47 12.28
CA THR A 118 2.06 -8.52 12.19
C THR A 118 1.78 -8.79 10.72
N VAL A 119 1.69 -10.06 10.32
CA VAL A 119 1.18 -10.44 9.00
C VAL A 119 -0.26 -10.89 9.15
N THR A 120 -1.14 -10.33 8.33
CA THR A 120 -2.56 -10.70 8.26
C THR A 120 -2.88 -11.23 6.85
N SER A 121 -3.95 -12.02 6.77
CA SER A 121 -4.47 -12.52 5.50
C SER A 121 -5.99 -12.39 5.51
N GLU A 122 -6.53 -11.66 4.56
CA GLU A 122 -7.97 -11.47 4.34
C GLU A 122 -8.27 -11.71 2.86
N ASP A 123 -9.32 -12.47 2.55
CA ASP A 123 -9.72 -12.83 1.18
C ASP A 123 -8.59 -13.39 0.29
N GLY A 124 -7.62 -14.09 0.89
CA GLY A 124 -6.47 -14.65 0.18
C GLY A 124 -5.38 -13.63 -0.18
N ARG A 125 -5.50 -12.38 0.29
CA ARG A 125 -4.49 -11.33 0.16
C ARG A 125 -3.73 -11.17 1.46
N TRP A 126 -2.42 -10.98 1.33
CA TRP A 126 -1.47 -10.90 2.43
C TRP A 126 -1.03 -9.47 2.67
N THR A 127 -1.13 -9.00 3.90
CA THR A 127 -0.84 -7.61 4.31
C THR A 127 -0.02 -7.60 5.60
N VAL A 128 0.47 -6.42 5.97
CA VAL A 128 1.13 -6.18 7.25
C VAL A 128 0.41 -5.12 8.06
N ALA A 129 0.36 -5.31 9.37
CA ALA A 129 -0.21 -4.37 10.31
C ALA A 129 0.80 -4.00 11.39
N PHE A 130 0.79 -2.72 11.78
CA PHE A 130 1.45 -2.26 13.02
C PHE A 130 0.59 -2.51 14.25
N THR A 131 -0.72 -2.68 14.04
CA THR A 131 -1.65 -3.05 15.08
C THR A 131 -1.42 -4.50 15.47
N PRO A 132 -1.29 -4.82 16.77
CA PRO A 132 -1.30 -6.20 17.21
C PRO A 132 -2.65 -6.85 16.86
N PRO A 133 -2.68 -8.16 16.55
CA PRO A 133 -3.92 -8.86 16.26
C PRO A 133 -4.81 -8.82 17.52
N LEU A 134 -6.04 -8.35 17.35
CA LEU A 134 -7.05 -8.35 18.41
C LEU A 134 -7.89 -9.64 18.30
N PRO A 135 -8.18 -10.34 19.42
CA PRO A 135 -9.07 -11.50 19.43
C PRO A 135 -10.56 -11.14 19.29
#